data_AF-A0A534RTY1-F1
#
_entry.id   AF-A0A534RTY1-F1
#
_cell.length_a   1.000
_cell.length_b   1.000
_cell.length_c   1.000
_cell.angle_alpha   90.00
_cell.angle_beta   90.00
_cell.angle_gamma   90.00
#
_symmetry.space_group_name_H-M   'P 1'
#
loop_
_entity.id
_entity.type
_entity.pdbx_description
1 polymer ?
#
loop_
_entity_poly.entity_id
_entity_poly.type
_entity_poly.pdbx_seq_one_letter_code
_entity_poly.pdbx_strand_id
1 'polypeptide(L)'
;MPEQFLSAFRVAGPEGRLMLAVLKDGVNCYRKYASAHDPAGRQMFADVREWLNSADRTSPFAFENICDAFEISPAWVRRHLLAWRRHDRHTPPRRAAIAVPPCRVRAGRR
;
A
#
# COMPACT_ATOMS: atom_id res chain seq x y z
N MET A 1 6.60 -20.06 27.06
CA MET A 1 5.93 -18.81 26.64
C MET A 1 5.63 -18.93 25.16
N PRO A 2 4.37 -18.92 24.72
CA PRO A 2 4.04 -19.15 23.32
C PRO A 2 4.33 -17.88 22.49
N GLU A 3 4.97 -18.05 21.35
CA GLU A 3 5.50 -17.00 20.46
C GLU A 3 4.42 -16.08 19.85
N GLN A 4 3.14 -16.42 20.05
CA GLN A 4 1.98 -15.69 19.54
C GLN A 4 1.72 -14.35 20.24
N PHE A 5 2.28 -14.12 21.44
CA PHE A 5 2.00 -12.92 22.24
C PHE A 5 2.59 -11.64 21.63
N LEU A 6 3.60 -11.76 20.76
CA LEU A 6 4.28 -10.63 20.15
C LEU A 6 3.48 -9.97 19.01
N SER A 7 2.54 -10.70 18.38
CA SER A 7 1.80 -10.21 17.20
C SER A 7 0.73 -9.18 17.53
N ALA A 8 -0.03 -9.34 18.62
CA ALA A 8 -1.01 -8.35 19.06
C ALA A 8 -0.34 -7.00 19.44
N PHE A 9 0.88 -7.06 19.99
CA PHE A 9 1.68 -5.88 20.32
C PHE A 9 2.16 -5.12 19.07
N ARG A 10 2.39 -5.81 17.94
CA ARG A 10 2.78 -5.14 16.68
C ARG A 10 1.66 -4.25 16.12
N VAL A 11 0.39 -4.60 16.35
CA VAL A 11 -0.77 -3.84 15.85
C VAL A 11 -1.22 -2.75 16.83
N ALA A 12 -1.19 -3.03 18.14
CA ALA A 12 -1.65 -2.09 19.18
C ALA A 12 -0.64 -0.96 19.48
N GLY A 13 0.62 -1.10 19.05
CA GLY A 13 1.70 -0.15 19.28
C GLY A 13 1.73 1.06 18.31
N PRO A 14 2.59 2.05 18.60
CA PRO A 14 2.85 3.16 17.67
C PRO A 14 3.34 2.69 16.29
N GLU A 15 4.08 1.58 16.24
CA GLU A 15 4.53 0.93 15.00
C GLU A 15 3.34 0.41 14.18
N GLY A 16 2.36 -0.23 14.82
CA GLY A 16 1.15 -0.73 14.16
C GLY A 16 0.31 0.40 13.57
N ARG A 17 0.16 1.51 14.31
CA ARG A 17 -0.50 2.72 13.77
C ARG A 17 0.24 3.28 12.55
N LEU A 18 1.56 3.26 12.56
CA LEU A 18 2.37 3.69 11.43
C LEU A 18 2.23 2.75 10.23
N MET A 19 2.25 1.43 10.46
CA MET A 19 2.01 0.43 9.41
C MET A 19 0.63 0.59 8.78
N LEU A 20 -0.41 0.83 9.59
CA LEU A 20 -1.76 1.10 9.08
C LEU A 20 -1.80 2.41 8.27
N ALA A 21 -1.10 3.44 8.74
CA ALA A 21 -1.00 4.71 8.02
C ALA A 21 -0.33 4.53 6.66
N VAL A 22 0.77 3.78 6.58
CA VAL A 22 1.46 3.44 5.32
C VAL A 22 0.55 2.65 4.39
N LEU A 23 -0.17 1.64 4.90
CA LEU A 23 -1.12 0.87 4.10
C LEU A 23 -2.21 1.76 3.50
N LYS A 24 -2.81 2.60 4.34
CA LYS A 24 -3.90 3.49 3.95
C LYS A 24 -3.44 4.54 2.94
N ASP A 25 -2.24 5.09 3.12
CA ASP A 25 -1.62 6.00 2.17
C ASP A 25 -1.34 5.32 0.83
N GLY A 26 -0.73 4.12 0.83
CA GLY A 26 -0.46 3.36 -0.39
C GLY A 26 -1.73 3.06 -1.19
N VAL A 27 -2.81 2.64 -0.53
CA VAL A 27 -4.12 2.43 -1.18
C VAL A 27 -4.71 3.73 -1.72
N ASN A 28 -4.60 4.84 -0.99
CA ASN A 28 -5.08 6.13 -1.46
C ASN A 28 -4.29 6.62 -2.67
N CYS A 29 -2.97 6.49 -2.67
CA CYS A 29 -2.13 6.81 -3.82
C CYS A 29 -2.47 5.92 -5.01
N TYR A 30 -2.67 4.61 -4.81
CA TYR A 30 -3.09 3.72 -5.89
C TYR A 30 -4.38 4.20 -6.55
N ARG A 31 -5.39 4.57 -5.76
CA ARG A 31 -6.69 5.04 -6.26
C ARG A 31 -6.60 6.41 -6.91
N LYS A 32 -5.84 7.33 -6.31
CA LYS A 32 -5.66 8.70 -6.80
C LYS A 32 -4.95 8.74 -8.15
N TYR A 33 -3.91 7.93 -8.32
CA TYR A 33 -3.09 7.93 -9.52
C TYR A 33 -3.51 6.86 -10.55
N ALA A 34 -4.53 6.04 -10.26
CA ALA A 34 -5.05 5.02 -11.18
C ALA A 34 -5.47 5.56 -12.56
N SER A 35 -5.95 6.81 -12.58
CA SER A 35 -6.44 7.51 -13.77
C SER A 35 -5.61 8.76 -14.10
N ALA A 36 -4.38 8.86 -13.57
CA ALA A 36 -3.51 9.99 -13.86
C ALA A 36 -2.95 9.93 -15.29
N HIS A 37 -3.07 11.04 -16.02
CA HIS A 37 -2.56 11.16 -17.39
C HIS A 37 -1.15 11.78 -17.47
N ASP A 38 -0.76 12.54 -16.45
CA ASP A 38 0.54 13.20 -16.34
C ASP A 38 1.67 12.19 -16.01
N PRO A 39 2.90 12.38 -16.55
CA PRO A 39 4.06 11.52 -16.30
C PRO A 39 4.40 11.32 -14.81
N ALA A 40 4.32 12.34 -13.96
CA ALA A 40 4.61 12.20 -12.54
C ALA A 40 3.55 11.34 -11.83
N GLY A 41 2.28 11.50 -12.21
CA GLY A 41 1.20 10.67 -11.71
C GLY A 41 1.32 9.20 -12.13
N ARG A 42 1.71 8.94 -13.38
CA ARG A 42 1.99 7.58 -13.88
C ARG A 42 3.15 6.93 -13.12
N GLN A 43 4.22 7.68 -12.86
CA GLN A 43 5.36 7.19 -12.09
C GLN A 43 4.96 6.84 -10.66
N MET A 44 4.17 7.70 -10.00
CA MET A 44 3.66 7.43 -8.65
C MET A 44 2.81 6.17 -8.61
N PHE A 45 1.97 5.98 -9.62
CA PHE A 45 1.16 4.77 -9.74
C PHE A 45 2.00 3.51 -9.95
N ALA A 46 3.05 3.60 -10.76
CA ALA A 46 3.97 2.49 -10.99
C ALA A 46 4.70 2.10 -9.71
N ASP A 47 5.20 3.09 -8.95
CA ASP A 47 5.90 2.90 -7.69
C ASP A 47 5.02 2.20 -6.63
N VAL A 48 3.82 2.74 -6.41
CA VAL A 48 2.85 2.14 -5.48
C VAL A 48 2.42 0.74 -5.93
N ARG A 49 2.24 0.53 -7.23
CA ARG A 49 1.91 -0.79 -7.77
C ARG A 49 3.07 -1.77 -7.57
N GLU A 50 4.30 -1.34 -7.73
CA GLU A 50 5.49 -2.17 -7.50
C GLU A 50 5.55 -2.57 -6.03
N TRP A 51 5.42 -1.61 -5.11
CA TRP A 51 5.37 -1.87 -3.67
C TRP A 51 4.26 -2.87 -3.29
N LEU A 52 3.05 -2.70 -3.82
CA LEU A 52 1.92 -3.62 -3.58
C LEU A 52 2.19 -5.04 -4.12
N ASN A 53 2.91 -5.18 -5.24
CA ASN A 53 3.21 -6.48 -5.85
C ASN A 53 4.55 -7.08 -5.38
N SER A 54 5.33 -6.33 -4.61
CA SER A 54 6.59 -6.79 -4.07
C SER A 54 6.36 -7.93 -3.09
N ALA A 55 7.18 -8.97 -3.21
CA ALA A 55 7.28 -10.06 -2.24
C ALA A 55 8.38 -9.80 -1.19
N ASP A 56 8.98 -8.60 -1.21
CA ASP A 56 9.99 -8.22 -0.24
C ASP A 56 9.42 -8.24 1.19
N ARG A 57 10.21 -8.78 2.11
CA ARG A 57 9.93 -8.83 3.56
C ARG A 57 11.07 -8.26 4.40
N THR A 58 12.07 -7.66 3.75
CA THR A 58 13.27 -7.15 4.43
C THR A 58 12.97 -5.87 5.21
N SER A 59 12.00 -5.07 4.77
CA SER A 59 11.56 -3.86 5.45
C SER A 59 10.34 -4.10 6.35
N PRO A 60 10.29 -3.54 7.58
CA PRO A 60 9.09 -3.62 8.44
C PRO A 60 7.84 -2.97 7.80
N PHE A 61 8.02 -2.08 6.82
CA PHE A 61 6.93 -1.44 6.07
C PHE A 61 6.72 -2.04 4.68
N ALA A 62 7.31 -3.21 4.42
CA ALA A 62 6.99 -3.97 3.23
C ALA A 62 5.52 -4.41 3.28
N PHE A 63 4.87 -4.40 2.11
CA PHE A 63 3.45 -4.73 2.00
C PHE A 63 3.09 -6.09 2.61
N GLU A 64 3.93 -7.09 2.39
CA GLU A 64 3.77 -8.44 2.97
C GLU A 64 3.80 -8.41 4.50
N ASN A 65 4.75 -7.69 5.11
CA ASN A 65 4.91 -7.59 6.56
C ASN A 65 3.76 -6.81 7.21
N ILE A 66 3.25 -5.79 6.53
CA ILE A 66 2.05 -5.07 6.95
C ILE A 66 0.84 -6.01 6.91
N CYS A 67 0.65 -6.74 5.81
CA CYS A 67 -0.47 -7.70 5.69
C CYS A 67 -0.41 -8.78 6.78
N ASP A 68 0.78 -9.33 7.03
CA ASP A 68 1.03 -10.29 8.10
C ASP A 68 0.69 -9.72 9.48
N ALA A 69 1.12 -8.49 9.78
CA ALA A 69 0.82 -7.83 11.05
C ALA A 69 -0.69 -7.65 11.29
N PHE A 70 -1.48 -7.37 10.25
CA PHE A 70 -2.94 -7.22 10.35
C PHE A 70 -3.72 -8.52 10.11
N GLU A 71 -3.05 -9.66 9.94
CA GLU A 71 -3.66 -10.95 9.61
C GLU A 71 -4.52 -10.89 8.32
N ILE A 72 -4.13 -10.02 7.38
CA ILE A 72 -4.80 -9.82 6.09
C ILE A 72 -4.02 -10.59 5.02
N SER A 73 -4.73 -11.26 4.10
CA SER A 73 -4.05 -11.88 2.96
C SER A 73 -3.59 -10.82 1.95
N PRO A 74 -2.28 -10.74 1.61
CA PRO A 74 -1.78 -9.80 0.61
C PRO A 74 -2.40 -10.06 -0.79
N ALA A 75 -2.66 -11.33 -1.11
CA ALA A 75 -3.32 -11.71 -2.35
C ALA A 75 -4.77 -11.19 -2.43
N TRP A 76 -5.49 -11.19 -1.31
CA TRP A 76 -6.85 -10.66 -1.23
C TRP A 76 -6.88 -9.15 -1.50
N VAL A 77 -5.98 -8.39 -0.89
CA VAL A 77 -5.86 -6.93 -1.11
C VAL A 77 -5.52 -6.63 -2.58
N ARG A 78 -4.53 -7.34 -3.16
CA ARG A 78 -4.16 -7.19 -4.57
C ARG A 78 -5.35 -7.44 -5.50
N ARG A 79 -6.12 -8.51 -5.24
CA ARG A 79 -7.32 -8.85 -6.01
C ARG A 79 -8.41 -7.79 -5.87
N HIS A 80 -8.63 -7.27 -4.66
CA HIS A 80 -9.61 -6.20 -4.43
C HIS A 80 -9.25 -4.90 -5.16
N LEU A 81 -7.99 -4.48 -5.11
CA LEU A 81 -7.51 -3.28 -5.80
C LEU A 81 -7.60 -3.43 -7.33
N LEU A 82 -7.31 -4.63 -7.85
CA LEU A 82 -7.45 -4.92 -9.27
C LEU A 82 -8.92 -4.89 -9.72
N ALA A 83 -9.83 -5.48 -8.94
CA ALA A 83 -11.26 -5.45 -9.21
C ALA A 83 -11.81 -4.02 -9.16
N TRP A 84 -11.41 -3.23 -8.16
CA TRP A 84 -11.76 -1.81 -8.05
C TRP A 84 -11.31 -1.03 -9.29
N ARG A 85 -10.07 -1.21 -9.75
CA ARG A 85 -9.56 -0.51 -10.94
C ARG A 85 -10.34 -0.85 -12.21
N ARG A 86 -10.75 -2.11 -12.37
CA ARG A 86 -11.59 -2.53 -13.51
C ARG A 86 -12.93 -1.79 -13.49
N HIS A 87 -13.49 -1.54 -12.31
CA HIS A 87 -14.73 -0.80 -12.15
C HIS A 87 -14.56 0.72 -12.29
N ASP A 88 -13.49 1.30 -11.74
CA ASP A 88 -13.19 2.75 -11.84
C ASP A 88 -13.01 3.20 -13.29
N ARG A 89 -12.44 2.34 -14.16
CA ARG A 89 -12.35 2.59 -15.61
C ARG A 89 -13.68 2.81 -16.33
N HIS A 90 -14.82 2.56 -15.67
CA HIS A 90 -16.15 2.84 -16.20
C HIS A 90 -16.77 4.12 -15.63
N THR A 91 -16.07 4.83 -14.73
CA THR A 91 -16.57 6.03 -14.05
C THR A 91 -15.70 7.25 -14.43
N PRO A 92 -16.26 8.37 -14.91
CA PRO A 92 -15.46 9.53 -15.32
C PRO A 92 -14.73 10.18 -14.11
N PRO A 93 -13.52 10.73 -14.31
CA PRO A 93 -12.64 11.14 -13.21
C PRO A 93 -13.19 12.36 -12.45
N ARG A 94 -13.44 12.20 -11.15
CA ARG A 94 -13.67 13.32 -10.22
C ARG A 94 -12.31 13.88 -9.78
N ARG A 95 -12.04 15.13 -10.15
CA ARG A 95 -10.82 15.91 -9.84
C ARG A 95 -10.36 15.67 -8.39
N ALA A 96 -9.12 15.21 -8.21
CA ALA A 96 -8.54 14.95 -6.88
C ALA A 96 -7.44 15.95 -6.54
N ALA A 97 -7.64 16.64 -5.42
CA ALA A 97 -6.74 17.59 -4.79
C ALA A 97 -5.65 16.90 -3.91
N ILE A 98 -4.74 17.76 -3.43
CA ILE A 98 -3.76 17.60 -2.34
C ILE A 98 -2.64 16.58 -2.59
N ALA A 99 -1.49 17.09 -3.00
CA ALA A 99 -0.23 16.37 -3.03
C ALA A 99 0.27 16.14 -1.58
N VAL A 100 0.16 14.89 -1.11
CA VAL A 100 1.03 14.39 -0.04
C VAL A 100 2.40 14.12 -0.68
N PRO A 101 3.52 14.57 -0.08
CA PRO A 101 4.84 14.28 -0.62
C PRO A 101 5.05 12.76 -0.70
N PRO A 102 5.70 12.25 -1.75
CA PRO A 102 5.90 10.81 -1.92
C PRO A 102 6.65 10.25 -0.71
N CYS A 103 6.06 9.25 -0.05
CA CYS A 103 6.80 8.25 0.70
C CYS A 103 7.83 7.65 -0.25
N ARG A 104 9.05 8.18 -0.23
CA ARG A 104 10.19 7.68 -1.00
C ARG A 104 10.63 6.35 -0.37
N VAL A 105 9.86 5.28 -0.60
CA VAL A 105 10.26 3.92 -0.25
C VAL A 105 11.36 3.51 -1.23
N ARG A 106 12.61 3.85 -0.91
CA ARG A 106 13.76 3.22 -1.54
C ARG A 106 13.79 1.75 -1.09
N ALA A 107 13.25 0.85 -1.89
CA ALA A 107 13.58 -0.56 -1.81
C ALA A 107 15.07 -0.71 -2.17
N GLY A 108 15.91 -0.92 -1.16
CA GLY A 108 17.33 -1.19 -1.34
C GLY A 108 17.50 -2.55 -1.99
N ARG A 109 18.02 -2.58 -3.22
CA ARG A 109 18.51 -3.80 -3.87
C ARG A 109 19.73 -4.32 -3.11
N ARG A 110 19.72 -5.59 -2.71
CA ARG A 110 20.91 -6.43 -2.61
C ARG A 110 20.58 -7.81 -3.15
#